data_AF-A0A913ZDC9-F1
#
_entry.id   AF-A0A913ZDC9-F1
#
_cell.length_a   1.000
_cell.length_b   1.000
_cell.length_c   1.000
_cell.angle_alpha   90.00
_cell.angle_beta   90.00
_cell.angle_gamma   90.00
#
_symmetry.space_group_name_H-M   'P 1'
#
loop_
_entity.id
_entity.type
_entity.pdbx_description
1 polymer ?
#
loop_
_entity_poly.entity_id
_entity_poly.type
_entity_poly.pdbx_seq_one_letter_code
_entity_poly.pdbx_strand_id
1 'polypeptide(L)'
;MLVLDLSHPHELWVTMEVLLKAARKRIENVMTKLLTACPDVQEEIMTRSRERFGDHPDLEMIDPFLLPLVIVGMKYDVFQDFDSEKRKIIGRTLRFVAHHYGASLQFCSTKHEGLMNRTKAYVGHLVFGAPLSVTSKMLNFDHGKPLMIPFGMDSLEQIGLPPVSEGDVGNLDAATPMDLWKLAYTSFFPQQSVGGKMSIDNTGRDTQFKEQAVDMMREQKDKVSQFHQM
;
A
#
# COMPACT_ATOMS: atom_id res chain seq x y z
N MET A 1 -8.18 -0.85 2.51
CA MET A 1 -7.69 -1.42 1.23
C MET A 1 -6.69 -0.44 0.64
N LEU A 2 -5.52 -0.92 0.21
CA LEU A 2 -4.49 -0.17 -0.48
C LEU A 2 -4.44 -0.65 -1.92
N VAL A 3 -4.45 0.27 -2.88
CA VAL A 3 -4.39 -0.05 -4.30
C VAL A 3 -3.09 0.52 -4.86
N LEU A 4 -2.31 -0.33 -5.51
CA LEU A 4 -0.98 0.00 -6.05
C LEU A 4 -0.96 -0.24 -7.55
N ASP A 5 -0.34 0.66 -8.30
CA ASP A 5 -0.23 0.54 -9.75
C ASP A 5 1.02 -0.27 -10.14
N LEU A 6 0.84 -1.47 -10.69
CA LEU A 6 1.95 -2.33 -11.07
C LEU A 6 2.68 -1.86 -12.35
N SER A 7 2.11 -0.95 -13.14
CA SER A 7 2.76 -0.48 -14.37
C SER A 7 3.92 0.47 -14.12
N HIS A 8 4.05 1.04 -12.91
CA HIS A 8 5.05 2.04 -12.56
C HIS A 8 5.89 1.60 -11.35
N PRO A 9 6.81 0.63 -11.51
CA PRO A 9 7.62 0.13 -10.39
C PRO A 9 8.52 1.21 -9.76
N HIS A 10 8.87 2.25 -10.51
CA HIS A 10 9.63 3.41 -10.02
C HIS A 10 8.85 4.32 -9.06
N GLU A 11 7.53 4.17 -8.94
CA GLU A 11 6.71 4.95 -8.00
C GLU A 11 6.07 4.06 -6.91
N LEU A 12 6.14 2.74 -7.11
CA LEU A 12 5.41 1.75 -6.34
C LEU A 12 5.79 1.79 -4.85
N TRP A 13 7.08 1.78 -4.53
CA TRP A 13 7.55 1.72 -3.14
C TRP A 13 7.20 3.00 -2.40
N VAL A 14 7.51 4.16 -2.99
CA VAL A 14 7.25 5.46 -2.34
C VAL A 14 5.75 5.64 -2.09
N THR A 15 4.91 5.31 -3.08
CA THR A 15 3.45 5.40 -2.94
C THR A 15 2.95 4.51 -1.81
N MET A 16 3.38 3.25 -1.81
CA MET A 16 3.02 2.27 -0.77
C MET A 16 3.47 2.71 0.62
N GLU A 17 4.73 3.11 0.77
CA GLU A 17 5.31 3.53 2.05
C GLU A 17 4.59 4.76 2.63
N VAL A 18 4.33 5.78 1.80
CA VAL A 18 3.63 7.00 2.22
C VAL A 18 2.20 6.68 2.66
N LEU A 19 1.46 5.90 1.88
CA LEU A 19 0.07 5.57 2.17
C LEU A 19 -0.07 4.70 3.42
N LEU A 20 0.80 3.70 3.60
CA LEU A 20 0.80 2.85 4.79
C LEU A 20 1.17 3.64 6.04
N LYS A 21 2.19 4.49 5.99
CA LYS A 21 2.56 5.37 7.12
C LYS A 21 1.43 6.33 7.48
N ALA A 22 0.79 6.95 6.49
CA ALA A 22 -0.34 7.85 6.72
C ALA A 22 -1.54 7.12 7.35
N ALA A 23 -1.86 5.91 6.86
CA ALA A 23 -2.93 5.07 7.40
C ALA A 23 -2.62 4.65 8.85
N ARG A 24 -1.41 4.15 9.12
CA ARG A 24 -0.97 3.76 10.47
C ARG A 24 -1.05 4.93 11.44
N LYS A 25 -0.49 6.09 11.08
CA LYS A 25 -0.57 7.31 11.90
C LYS A 25 -2.00 7.72 12.22
N ARG A 26 -2.93 7.57 11.25
CA ARG A 26 -4.35 7.86 11.49
C ARG A 26 -4.97 6.88 12.47
N ILE A 27 -4.67 5.59 12.36
CA ILE A 27 -5.16 4.55 13.27
C ILE A 27 -4.64 4.82 14.68
N GLU A 28 -3.35 5.11 14.84
CA GLU A 28 -2.73 5.44 16.13
C GLU A 28 -3.42 6.66 16.77
N ASN A 29 -3.60 7.74 16.01
CA ASN A 29 -4.29 8.94 16.51
C ASN A 29 -5.74 8.67 16.97
N VAL A 30 -6.46 7.80 16.26
CA VAL A 30 -7.81 7.39 16.66
C VAL A 30 -7.76 6.51 17.90
N MET A 31 -6.80 5.60 17.98
CA MET A 31 -6.62 4.71 19.12
C MET A 31 -6.27 5.49 20.39
N THR A 32 -5.38 6.48 20.32
CA THR A 32 -5.05 7.36 21.45
C THR A 32 -6.29 8.11 21.96
N LYS A 33 -7.20 8.53 21.07
CA LYS A 33 -8.47 9.16 21.47
C LYS A 33 -9.41 8.14 22.10
N LEU A 34 -9.52 6.93 21.55
CA LEU A 34 -10.37 5.88 22.10
C LEU A 34 -9.90 5.43 23.48
N LEU A 35 -8.59 5.40 23.73
CA LEU A 35 -8.02 5.07 25.05
C LEU A 35 -8.49 6.00 26.16
N THR A 36 -8.70 7.28 25.86
CA THR A 36 -9.23 8.23 26.84
C THR A 36 -10.70 7.96 27.19
N ALA A 37 -11.43 7.26 26.33
CA ALA A 37 -12.85 6.96 26.52
C ALA A 37 -13.09 5.52 27.02
N CYS A 38 -12.32 4.53 26.52
CA CYS A 38 -12.48 3.11 26.81
C CYS A 38 -11.10 2.40 26.76
N PRO A 39 -10.45 2.16 27.90
CA PRO A 39 -9.13 1.52 27.95
C PRO A 39 -9.11 0.08 27.42
N ASP A 40 -10.15 -0.69 27.74
CA ASP A 40 -10.22 -2.14 27.45
C ASP A 40 -10.28 -2.45 25.94
N VAL A 41 -10.77 -1.51 25.14
CA VAL A 41 -10.98 -1.68 23.68
C VAL A 41 -9.66 -1.80 22.93
N GLN A 42 -8.60 -1.13 23.37
CA GLN A 42 -7.30 -1.21 22.69
C GLN A 42 -6.71 -2.61 22.83
N GLU A 43 -6.71 -3.17 24.04
CA GLU A 43 -6.17 -4.49 24.31
C GLU A 43 -6.96 -5.54 23.53
N GLU A 44 -8.28 -5.42 23.47
CA GLU A 44 -9.10 -6.34 22.68
C GLU A 44 -8.81 -6.25 21.17
N ILE A 45 -8.63 -5.05 20.61
CA ILE A 45 -8.27 -4.88 19.19
C ILE A 45 -6.87 -5.42 18.90
N MET A 46 -5.91 -5.20 19.79
CA MET A 46 -4.54 -5.72 19.63
C MET A 46 -4.51 -7.25 19.72
N THR A 47 -5.22 -7.82 20.70
CA THR A 47 -5.34 -9.26 20.89
C THR A 47 -6.01 -9.90 19.68
N ARG A 48 -7.17 -9.39 19.25
CA ARG A 48 -7.84 -9.87 18.02
C ARG A 48 -6.93 -9.76 16.80
N SER A 49 -6.15 -8.68 16.68
CA SER A 49 -5.24 -8.51 15.55
C SER A 49 -4.17 -9.61 15.50
N ARG A 50 -3.59 -9.95 16.66
CA ARG A 50 -2.56 -11.00 16.82
C ARG A 50 -3.14 -12.41 16.68
N GLU A 51 -4.30 -12.67 17.28
CA GLU A 51 -5.00 -13.96 17.19
C GLU A 51 -5.30 -14.38 15.75
N ARG A 52 -5.49 -13.42 14.83
CA ARG A 52 -5.64 -13.73 13.41
C ARG A 52 -4.48 -14.57 12.88
N PHE A 53 -3.24 -14.33 13.32
CA PHE A 53 -2.07 -15.09 12.88
C PHE A 53 -1.97 -16.49 13.49
N GLY A 54 -2.65 -16.77 14.60
CA GLY A 54 -2.48 -18.04 15.32
C GLY A 54 -1.02 -18.28 15.71
N ASP A 55 -0.55 -19.53 15.59
CA ASP A 55 0.83 -19.96 15.87
C ASP A 55 1.76 -19.84 14.64
N HIS A 56 1.78 -18.68 13.98
CA HIS A 56 2.60 -18.50 12.78
C HIS A 56 4.11 -18.45 13.12
N PRO A 57 5.01 -19.13 12.37
CA PRO A 57 6.45 -19.15 12.66
C PRO A 57 7.12 -17.77 12.64
N ASP A 58 6.59 -16.85 11.82
CA ASP A 58 7.16 -15.52 11.64
C ASP A 58 6.61 -14.44 12.60
N LEU A 59 5.85 -14.81 13.64
CA LEU A 59 5.17 -13.86 14.55
C LEU A 59 6.07 -12.76 15.12
N GLU A 60 7.34 -13.07 15.38
CA GLU A 60 8.30 -12.12 15.96
C GLU A 60 8.83 -11.10 14.93
N MET A 61 8.74 -11.41 13.63
CA MET A 61 9.29 -10.61 12.54
C MET A 61 8.24 -9.79 11.78
N ILE A 62 6.96 -9.97 12.11
CA ILE A 62 5.84 -9.25 11.51
C ILE A 62 5.39 -8.07 12.40
N ASP A 63 4.86 -7.02 11.77
CA ASP A 63 4.26 -5.85 12.43
C ASP A 63 2.86 -5.61 11.86
N PRO A 64 1.87 -6.43 12.28
CA PRO A 64 0.57 -6.45 11.63
C PRO A 64 -0.27 -5.20 11.90
N PHE A 65 -1.01 -4.76 10.89
CA PHE A 65 -1.97 -3.67 11.04
C PHE A 65 -3.08 -4.06 12.03
N LEU A 66 -3.46 -3.11 12.90
CA LEU A 66 -4.57 -3.28 13.86
C LEU A 66 -5.92 -3.54 13.19
N LEU A 67 -6.06 -3.16 11.91
CA LEU A 67 -7.26 -3.38 11.11
C LEU A 67 -6.94 -4.32 9.94
N PRO A 68 -7.92 -5.12 9.46
CA PRO A 68 -7.75 -5.91 8.23
C PRO A 68 -7.30 -5.04 7.05
N LEU A 69 -6.14 -5.40 6.49
CA LEU A 69 -5.55 -4.73 5.33
C LEU A 69 -5.58 -5.67 4.12
N VAL A 70 -5.87 -5.09 2.95
CA VAL A 70 -5.78 -5.77 1.66
C VAL A 70 -5.01 -4.87 0.73
N ILE A 71 -3.99 -5.43 0.10
CA ILE A 71 -3.16 -4.78 -0.91
C ILE A 71 -3.58 -5.33 -2.28
N VAL A 72 -3.93 -4.45 -3.19
CA VAL A 72 -4.37 -4.78 -4.55
C VAL A 72 -3.37 -4.19 -5.54
N GLY A 73 -2.68 -5.05 -6.28
CA GLY A 73 -1.86 -4.66 -7.42
C GLY A 73 -2.70 -4.54 -8.68
N MET A 74 -2.93 -3.32 -9.16
CA MET A 74 -3.71 -3.02 -10.37
C MET A 74 -2.85 -3.01 -11.63
N LYS A 75 -3.51 -3.05 -12.79
CA LYS A 75 -2.88 -3.11 -14.12
C LYS A 75 -2.00 -4.35 -14.31
N TYR A 76 -2.47 -5.49 -13.80
CA TYR A 76 -1.82 -6.79 -14.04
C TYR A 76 -1.59 -7.08 -15.53
N ASP A 77 -2.46 -6.56 -16.40
CA ASP A 77 -2.33 -6.70 -17.85
C ASP A 77 -1.06 -6.07 -18.43
N VAL A 78 -0.51 -5.02 -17.81
CA VAL A 78 0.79 -4.44 -18.18
C VAL A 78 1.92 -5.18 -17.47
N PHE A 79 1.72 -5.51 -16.20
CA PHE A 79 2.72 -6.20 -15.38
C PHE A 79 3.09 -7.58 -15.93
N GLN A 80 2.14 -8.34 -16.48
CA GLN A 80 2.40 -9.68 -17.02
C GLN A 80 3.41 -9.69 -18.18
N ASP A 81 3.55 -8.56 -18.88
CA ASP A 81 4.46 -8.39 -20.01
C ASP A 81 5.88 -7.98 -19.59
N PHE A 82 6.10 -7.70 -18.29
CA PHE A 82 7.44 -7.42 -17.78
C PHE A 82 8.32 -8.68 -17.83
N ASP A 83 9.63 -8.45 -17.99
CA ASP A 83 10.65 -9.49 -17.84
C ASP A 83 10.53 -10.23 -16.50
N SER A 84 10.88 -11.53 -16.51
CA SER A 84 10.66 -12.44 -15.38
C SER A 84 11.36 -11.99 -14.09
N GLU A 85 12.53 -11.37 -14.22
CA GLU A 85 13.29 -10.80 -13.11
C GLU A 85 12.53 -9.64 -12.43
N LYS A 86 12.06 -8.66 -13.21
CA LYS A 86 11.22 -7.56 -12.69
C LYS A 86 9.98 -8.08 -11.97
N ARG A 87 9.27 -9.04 -12.58
CA ARG A 87 8.08 -9.64 -11.99
C ARG A 87 8.39 -10.35 -10.67
N LYS A 88 9.52 -11.07 -10.60
CA LYS A 88 9.98 -11.74 -9.39
C LYS A 88 10.30 -10.74 -8.28
N ILE A 89 11.01 -9.65 -8.57
CA ILE A 89 11.37 -8.64 -7.57
C ILE A 89 10.13 -7.93 -7.03
N ILE A 90 9.25 -7.46 -7.91
CA ILE A 90 7.98 -6.81 -7.52
C ILE A 90 7.12 -7.77 -6.72
N GLY A 91 6.93 -8.99 -7.22
CA GLY A 91 6.11 -10.01 -6.58
C GLY A 91 6.62 -10.39 -5.19
N ARG A 92 7.92 -10.66 -5.03
CA ARG A 92 8.51 -10.98 -3.72
C ARG A 92 8.42 -9.81 -2.74
N THR A 93 8.66 -8.59 -3.22
CA THR A 93 8.58 -7.38 -2.37
C THR A 93 7.15 -7.16 -1.87
N LEU A 94 6.15 -7.23 -2.76
CA LEU A 94 4.75 -7.07 -2.35
C LEU A 94 4.27 -8.21 -1.45
N ARG A 95 4.76 -9.43 -1.66
CA ARG A 95 4.51 -10.57 -0.74
C ARG A 95 5.07 -10.31 0.64
N PHE A 96 6.33 -9.89 0.73
CA PHE A 96 6.95 -9.51 2.00
C PHE A 96 6.16 -8.41 2.71
N VAL A 97 5.81 -7.33 2.01
CA VAL A 97 5.07 -6.22 2.63
C VAL A 97 3.69 -6.66 3.10
N ALA A 98 2.98 -7.47 2.30
CA ALA A 98 1.70 -8.00 2.70
C ALA A 98 1.83 -8.90 3.94
N HIS A 99 2.81 -9.80 3.97
CA HIS A 99 3.08 -10.68 5.10
C HIS A 99 3.44 -9.90 6.36
N HIS A 100 4.40 -8.97 6.25
CA HIS A 100 4.87 -8.15 7.36
C HIS A 100 3.74 -7.34 8.00
N TYR A 101 2.83 -6.77 7.20
CA TYR A 101 1.69 -6.01 7.73
C TYR A 101 0.45 -6.85 8.03
N GLY A 102 0.47 -8.16 7.82
CA GLY A 102 -0.72 -8.98 7.98
C GLY A 102 -1.85 -8.55 7.05
N ALA A 103 -1.51 -8.33 5.79
CA ALA A 103 -2.45 -8.05 4.73
C ALA A 103 -2.60 -9.26 3.81
N SER A 104 -3.73 -9.32 3.10
CA SER A 104 -3.81 -10.14 1.90
C SER A 104 -3.32 -9.36 0.67
N LEU A 105 -2.74 -10.07 -0.29
CA LEU A 105 -2.26 -9.53 -1.56
C LEU A 105 -3.05 -10.15 -2.71
N GLN A 106 -3.52 -9.32 -3.64
CA GLN A 106 -4.13 -9.80 -4.88
C GLN A 106 -3.76 -8.91 -6.07
N PHE A 107 -3.53 -9.53 -7.22
CA PHE A 107 -3.34 -8.82 -8.49
C PHE A 107 -4.63 -8.78 -9.28
N CYS A 108 -4.90 -7.62 -9.86
CA CYS A 108 -6.14 -7.30 -10.55
C CYS A 108 -5.85 -6.47 -11.81
N SER A 109 -6.77 -6.58 -12.77
CA SER A 109 -6.76 -5.75 -13.98
C SER A 109 -8.20 -5.57 -14.46
N THR A 110 -8.48 -4.38 -14.99
CA THR A 110 -9.76 -4.07 -15.63
C THR A 110 -9.96 -4.82 -16.94
N LYS A 111 -8.87 -5.28 -17.58
CA LYS A 111 -8.93 -6.09 -18.81
C LYS A 111 -9.18 -7.58 -18.54
N HIS A 112 -9.09 -8.01 -17.28
CA HIS A 112 -9.27 -9.39 -16.85
C HIS A 112 -10.48 -9.49 -15.92
N GLU A 113 -11.67 -9.72 -16.50
CA GLU A 113 -12.94 -9.73 -15.75
C GLU A 113 -12.92 -10.73 -14.57
N GLY A 114 -12.31 -11.90 -14.77
CA GLY A 114 -12.18 -12.91 -13.72
C GLY A 114 -11.39 -12.42 -12.49
N LEU A 115 -10.35 -11.60 -12.69
CA LEU A 115 -9.59 -11.00 -11.57
C LEU A 115 -10.41 -9.90 -10.89
N MET A 116 -11.09 -9.07 -11.68
CA MET A 116 -11.95 -8.00 -11.17
C MET A 116 -13.10 -8.54 -10.30
N ASN A 117 -13.74 -9.62 -10.74
CA ASN A 117 -14.82 -10.26 -9.98
C ASN A 117 -14.33 -10.83 -8.64
N ARG A 118 -13.10 -11.38 -8.59
CA ARG A 118 -12.48 -11.81 -7.33
C ARG A 118 -12.24 -10.64 -6.39
N THR A 119 -11.70 -9.53 -6.90
CA THR A 119 -11.49 -8.31 -6.09
C THR A 119 -12.81 -7.78 -5.52
N LYS A 120 -13.87 -7.72 -6.33
CA LYS A 120 -15.21 -7.31 -5.87
C LYS A 120 -15.76 -8.24 -4.78
N ALA A 121 -15.61 -9.56 -4.94
CA ALA A 121 -16.01 -10.52 -3.93
C ALA A 121 -15.23 -10.33 -2.62
N TYR A 122 -13.92 -10.08 -2.70
CA TYR A 122 -13.08 -9.81 -1.53
C TYR A 122 -13.50 -8.53 -0.80
N VAL A 123 -13.78 -7.45 -1.53
CA VAL A 123 -14.31 -6.21 -0.95
C VAL A 123 -15.69 -6.45 -0.33
N GLY A 124 -16.56 -7.21 -1.00
CA GLY A 124 -17.87 -7.58 -0.48
C GLY A 124 -17.79 -8.35 0.84
N HIS A 125 -16.81 -9.24 0.98
CA HIS A 125 -16.53 -9.93 2.24
C HIS A 125 -16.12 -8.97 3.36
N LEU A 126 -15.19 -8.06 3.10
CA LEU A 126 -14.70 -7.12 4.12
C LEU A 126 -15.76 -6.12 4.57
N VAL A 127 -16.59 -5.64 3.64
CA VAL A 127 -17.55 -4.56 3.92
C VAL A 127 -18.89 -5.11 4.39
N PHE A 128 -19.36 -6.23 3.83
CA PHE A 128 -20.68 -6.78 4.09
C PHE A 128 -20.68 -8.13 4.81
N GLY A 129 -19.51 -8.68 5.14
CA GLY A 129 -19.39 -10.02 5.74
C GLY A 129 -19.86 -11.12 4.78
N ALA A 130 -19.95 -10.84 3.47
CA ALA A 130 -20.38 -11.82 2.49
C ALA A 130 -19.46 -13.05 2.52
N PRO A 131 -19.98 -14.28 2.39
CA PRO A 131 -19.15 -15.47 2.45
C PRO A 131 -18.10 -15.45 1.34
N LEU A 132 -16.83 -15.52 1.73
CA LEU A 132 -15.71 -15.61 0.81
C LEU A 132 -15.22 -17.06 0.75
N SER A 133 -15.47 -17.74 -0.37
CA SER A 133 -14.90 -19.07 -0.59
C SER A 133 -13.42 -18.92 -0.97
N VAL A 134 -12.55 -18.78 0.03
CA VAL A 134 -11.10 -18.86 -0.16
C VAL A 134 -10.73 -20.33 -0.29
N THR A 135 -10.81 -20.87 -1.50
CA THR A 135 -10.38 -22.25 -1.78
C THR A 135 -8.90 -22.27 -2.13
N SER A 136 -8.21 -23.39 -1.91
CA SER A 136 -6.81 -23.60 -2.30
C SER A 136 -6.54 -23.30 -3.78
N LYS A 137 -7.58 -23.42 -4.63
CA LYS A 137 -7.54 -23.07 -6.07
C LYS A 137 -7.36 -21.57 -6.34
N MET A 138 -7.63 -20.71 -5.37
CA MET A 138 -7.41 -19.27 -5.48
C MET A 138 -6.01 -18.87 -5.05
N LEU A 139 -5.29 -19.71 -4.31
CA LEU A 139 -3.93 -19.41 -3.87
C LEU A 139 -2.98 -19.41 -5.07
N ASN A 140 -2.21 -18.34 -5.21
CA ASN A 140 -1.20 -18.27 -6.23
C ASN A 140 -0.01 -17.42 -5.80
N PHE A 141 1.14 -18.09 -5.64
CA PHE A 141 2.42 -17.51 -5.24
C PHE A 141 3.38 -17.35 -6.43
N ASP A 142 3.01 -17.88 -7.60
CA ASP A 142 3.83 -17.85 -8.81
C ASP A 142 3.85 -16.45 -9.43
N HIS A 143 5.04 -15.86 -9.49
CA HIS A 143 5.28 -14.52 -10.07
C HIS A 143 5.01 -14.44 -11.58
N GLY A 144 4.91 -15.60 -12.26
CA GLY A 144 4.50 -15.69 -13.66
C GLY A 144 3.00 -15.51 -13.89
N LYS A 145 2.19 -15.54 -12.82
CA LYS A 145 0.73 -15.50 -12.84
C LYS A 145 0.21 -14.41 -11.88
N PRO A 146 -1.10 -14.09 -11.91
CA PRO A 146 -1.66 -13.12 -10.96
C PRO A 146 -1.54 -13.63 -9.53
N LEU A 147 -0.86 -12.88 -8.67
CA LEU A 147 -0.73 -13.23 -7.25
C LEU A 147 -2.09 -13.17 -6.55
N MET A 148 -2.33 -14.12 -5.66
CA MET A 148 -3.51 -14.16 -4.81
C MET A 148 -3.13 -14.90 -3.53
N ILE A 149 -2.87 -14.12 -2.48
CA ILE A 149 -2.27 -14.57 -1.24
C ILE A 149 -3.14 -14.03 -0.11
N PRO A 150 -4.03 -14.87 0.44
CA PRO A 150 -4.78 -14.54 1.63
C PRO A 150 -3.85 -14.31 2.81
N PHE A 151 -4.38 -13.58 3.78
CA PHE A 151 -3.74 -13.37 5.05
C PHE A 151 -3.35 -14.71 5.72
N GLY A 152 -2.14 -14.78 6.28
CA GLY A 152 -1.64 -15.94 7.05
C GLY A 152 -1.26 -17.17 6.22
N MET A 153 -1.30 -17.08 4.88
CA MET A 153 -0.97 -18.20 3.98
C MET A 153 0.41 -18.10 3.34
N ASP A 154 1.17 -17.06 3.63
CA ASP A 154 2.55 -16.86 3.15
C ASP A 154 3.53 -17.01 4.32
N SER A 155 4.82 -17.18 4.03
CA SER A 155 5.88 -17.20 5.05
C SER A 155 7.16 -16.57 4.54
N LEU A 156 8.00 -16.07 5.46
CA LEU A 156 9.30 -15.51 5.12
C LEU A 156 10.21 -16.55 4.46
N GLU A 157 10.09 -17.82 4.84
CA GLU A 157 10.79 -18.94 4.18
C GLU A 157 10.36 -19.07 2.71
N GLN A 158 9.05 -19.06 2.42
CA GLN A 158 8.53 -19.17 1.05
C GLN A 158 8.80 -17.93 0.19
N ILE A 159 8.85 -16.75 0.80
CA ILE A 159 9.20 -15.50 0.12
C ILE A 159 10.71 -15.47 -0.14
N GLY A 160 11.51 -15.98 0.80
CA GLY A 160 12.96 -15.98 0.82
C GLY A 160 13.57 -14.62 1.19
N LEU A 161 14.91 -14.53 1.16
CA LEU A 161 15.65 -13.33 1.55
C LEU A 161 15.58 -12.19 0.52
N PRO A 162 15.63 -10.92 0.95
CA PRO A 162 15.67 -9.78 0.03
C PRO A 162 16.86 -9.92 -0.93
N PRO A 163 16.71 -9.60 -2.23
CA PRO A 163 17.79 -9.71 -3.21
C PRO A 163 18.77 -8.53 -3.08
N VAL A 164 19.47 -8.45 -1.96
CA VAL A 164 20.57 -7.49 -1.73
C VAL A 164 21.90 -8.12 -2.15
N SER A 165 22.82 -7.32 -2.70
CA SER A 165 24.19 -7.79 -2.98
C SER A 165 24.99 -7.85 -1.69
N GLU A 166 25.89 -8.84 -1.55
CA GLU A 166 26.67 -9.09 -0.32
C GLU A 166 27.44 -7.85 0.17
N GLY A 167 27.87 -6.97 -0.74
CA GLY A 167 28.56 -5.72 -0.41
C GLY A 167 27.70 -4.65 0.27
N ASP A 168 26.38 -4.68 0.08
CA ASP A 168 25.46 -3.70 0.66
C ASP A 168 25.02 -4.08 2.09
N VAL A 169 25.14 -5.37 2.44
CA VAL A 169 24.73 -5.92 3.74
C VAL A 169 25.70 -5.50 4.86
N GLY A 170 26.98 -5.34 4.54
CA GLY A 170 28.04 -5.02 5.52
C GLY A 170 27.98 -3.60 6.14
N ASN A 171 27.12 -2.71 5.63
CA ASN A 171 26.91 -1.36 6.17
C ASN A 171 25.67 -1.24 7.09
N LEU A 172 24.98 -2.35 7.38
CA LEU A 172 23.61 -2.36 7.90
C LEU A 172 23.48 -3.11 9.23
N ASP A 173 24.41 -2.91 10.17
CA ASP A 173 24.42 -3.57 11.49
C ASP A 173 23.16 -3.33 12.35
N ALA A 174 22.20 -2.50 11.92
CA ALA A 174 20.93 -2.24 12.60
C ALA A 174 19.70 -2.09 11.66
N ALA A 175 19.73 -2.63 10.44
CA ALA A 175 18.62 -2.49 9.50
C ALA A 175 17.43 -3.40 9.85
N THR A 176 16.21 -2.85 9.83
CA THR A 176 15.01 -3.67 9.96
C THR A 176 14.79 -4.51 8.69
N PRO A 177 14.03 -5.63 8.74
CA PRO A 177 13.67 -6.37 7.54
C PRO A 177 13.03 -5.49 6.45
N MET A 178 12.21 -4.52 6.85
CA MET A 178 11.61 -3.55 5.94
C MET A 178 12.67 -2.68 5.24
N ASP A 179 13.71 -2.25 5.95
CA ASP A 179 14.81 -1.46 5.36
C ASP A 179 15.62 -2.27 4.35
N LEU A 180 15.84 -3.56 4.61
CA LEU A 180 16.54 -4.46 3.67
C LEU A 180 15.73 -4.65 2.38
N TRP A 181 14.42 -4.87 2.50
CA TRP A 181 13.53 -4.98 1.34
C TRP A 181 13.39 -3.65 0.59
N LYS A 182 13.39 -2.53 1.31
CA LYS A 182 13.45 -1.19 0.71
C LYS A 182 14.71 -1.03 -0.13
N LEU A 183 15.86 -1.33 0.44
CA LEU A 183 17.13 -1.23 -0.25
C LEU A 183 17.13 -2.11 -1.50
N ALA A 184 16.80 -3.39 -1.37
CA ALA A 184 16.75 -4.32 -2.50
C ALA A 184 15.83 -3.83 -3.63
N TYR A 185 14.63 -3.36 -3.29
CA TYR A 185 13.67 -2.89 -4.28
C TYR A 185 14.13 -1.59 -4.95
N THR A 186 14.60 -0.63 -4.16
CA THR A 186 14.98 0.71 -4.67
C THR A 186 16.31 0.72 -5.40
N SER A 187 17.22 -0.22 -5.12
CA SER A 187 18.43 -0.46 -5.91
C SER A 187 18.07 -0.98 -7.31
N PHE A 188 17.07 -1.84 -7.44
CA PHE A 188 16.63 -2.36 -8.74
C PHE A 188 15.70 -1.38 -9.48
N PHE A 189 14.82 -0.70 -8.75
CA PHE A 189 13.89 0.31 -9.27
C PHE A 189 14.12 1.65 -8.54
N PRO A 190 15.05 2.49 -9.02
CA PRO A 190 15.26 3.82 -8.44
C PRO A 190 13.95 4.60 -8.39
N GLN A 191 13.58 5.06 -7.19
CA GLN A 191 12.25 5.61 -6.96
C GLN A 191 12.16 7.08 -7.39
N GLN A 192 11.13 7.41 -8.15
CA GLN A 192 10.79 8.79 -8.47
C GLN A 192 9.96 9.37 -7.33
N SER A 193 10.22 10.62 -6.96
CA SER A 193 9.38 11.29 -5.97
C SER A 193 7.98 11.46 -6.54
N VAL A 194 6.95 11.07 -5.80
CA VAL A 194 5.54 11.39 -6.10
C VAL A 194 5.26 12.91 -6.03
N GLY A 195 6.29 13.71 -5.75
CA GLY A 195 6.30 15.18 -5.76
C GLY A 195 6.93 15.79 -7.01
N GLY A 196 6.88 15.12 -8.16
CA GLY A 196 6.98 15.83 -9.42
C GLY A 196 5.90 16.90 -9.39
N LYS A 197 6.30 18.16 -9.18
CA LYS A 197 5.42 19.31 -9.33
C LYS A 197 4.73 19.08 -10.66
N MET A 198 3.44 18.71 -10.65
CA MET A 198 2.57 19.30 -11.65
C MET A 198 2.93 20.77 -11.52
N SER A 199 3.54 21.33 -12.55
CA SER A 199 3.39 22.76 -12.74
C SER A 199 1.88 22.94 -12.64
N ILE A 200 1.42 23.38 -11.48
CA ILE A 200 0.15 24.05 -11.36
C ILE A 200 0.44 25.29 -12.17
N ASP A 201 0.36 25.14 -13.49
CA ASP A 201 0.24 26.26 -14.36
C ASP A 201 -1.05 26.87 -13.87
N ASN A 202 -0.87 27.98 -13.16
CA ASN A 202 -1.90 28.52 -12.31
C ASN A 202 -2.94 29.03 -13.29
N THR A 203 -3.91 28.20 -13.65
CA THR A 203 -4.88 28.45 -14.72
C THR A 203 -5.68 29.71 -14.40
N GLY A 204 -5.73 30.09 -13.11
CA GLY A 204 -6.28 31.36 -12.65
C GLY A 204 -5.44 32.61 -12.96
N ARG A 205 -4.23 32.48 -13.50
CA ARG A 205 -3.36 33.57 -13.98
C ARG A 205 -3.20 33.55 -15.51
N ASP A 206 -3.87 32.62 -16.18
CA ASP A 206 -3.82 32.53 -17.63
C ASP A 206 -4.57 33.72 -18.24
N THR A 207 -3.85 34.58 -18.96
CA THR A 207 -4.41 35.77 -19.60
C THR A 207 -5.42 35.45 -20.69
N GLN A 208 -5.45 34.20 -21.18
CA GLN A 208 -6.33 33.74 -22.24
C GLN A 208 -7.79 33.53 -21.78
N PHE A 209 -8.04 33.40 -20.47
CA PHE A 209 -9.37 33.13 -19.88
C PHE A 209 -9.82 34.21 -18.88
N LYS A 210 -9.54 35.48 -19.17
CA LYS A 210 -10.01 36.60 -18.33
C LYS A 210 -11.52 36.78 -18.46
N GLU A 211 -12.24 36.54 -17.38
CA GLU A 211 -13.66 36.87 -17.24
C GLU A 211 -13.82 37.91 -16.14
N GLN A 212 -14.23 39.13 -16.52
CA GLN A 212 -14.31 40.28 -15.60
C GLN A 212 -15.10 39.99 -14.32
N ALA A 213 -16.20 39.23 -14.41
CA ALA A 213 -17.01 38.88 -13.26
C ALA A 213 -16.28 37.95 -12.27
N VAL A 214 -15.48 37.02 -12.79
CA VAL A 214 -14.71 36.05 -11.98
C VAL A 214 -13.49 36.73 -11.36
N ASP A 215 -12.83 37.62 -12.10
CA ASP A 215 -11.65 38.37 -11.63
C ASP A 215 -12.01 39.33 -10.49
N MET A 216 -13.14 40.06 -10.59
CA MET A 216 -13.63 40.93 -9.52
C MET A 216 -13.97 40.15 -8.24
N MET A 217 -14.60 38.98 -8.37
CA MET A 217 -14.95 38.12 -7.23
C MET A 217 -13.69 37.59 -6.52
N ARG A 218 -12.63 37.25 -7.27
CA ARG A 218 -11.34 36.85 -6.69
C ARG A 218 -10.66 37.99 -5.96
N GLU A 219 -10.61 39.17 -6.58
CA GLU A 219 -9.97 40.33 -5.98
C GLU A 219 -10.65 40.75 -4.67
N GLN A 220 -11.98 40.65 -4.60
CA GLN A 220 -12.72 40.84 -3.36
C GLN A 220 -12.37 39.77 -2.32
N LYS A 221 -12.31 38.49 -2.70
CA LYS A 221 -11.95 37.40 -1.78
C LYS A 221 -10.53 37.55 -1.23
N ASP A 222 -9.56 37.91 -2.07
CA ASP A 222 -8.17 38.09 -1.67
C ASP A 222 -8.02 39.28 -0.71
N LYS A 223 -8.73 40.39 -0.97
CA LYS A 223 -8.80 41.52 -0.05
C LYS A 223 -9.38 41.09 1.31
N VAL A 224 -10.49 40.35 1.32
CA VAL A 224 -11.13 39.88 2.56
C VAL A 224 -10.23 38.92 3.34
N SER A 225 -9.50 38.03 2.66
CA SER A 225 -8.57 37.10 3.32
C SER A 225 -7.36 37.79 3.97
N GLN A 226 -6.90 38.92 3.42
CA GLN A 226 -5.84 39.73 4.05
C GLN A 226 -6.33 40.46 5.31
N PHE A 227 -7.59 40.89 5.34
CA PHE A 227 -8.19 41.51 6.53
C PHE A 227 -8.42 40.54 7.69
N HIS A 228 -8.49 39.23 7.44
CA HIS A 228 -8.69 38.23 8.49
C HIS A 228 -7.38 37.68 9.10
N GLN A 229 -6.22 38.18 8.64
CA GLN A 229 -4.89 37.83 9.16
C GLN A 229 -4.23 38.96 9.98
N MET A 230 -4.92 40.09 10.18
CA MET A 230 -4.57 41.13 11.16
C MET A 230 -5.49 41.03 12.37
#